data_AF-A0A9N9SWQ4-F1
#
_entry.id   AF-A0A9N9SWQ4-F1
#
_cell.length_a   1.000
_cell.length_b   1.000
_cell.length_c   1.000
_cell.angle_alpha   90.00
_cell.angle_beta   90.00
_cell.angle_gamma   90.00
#
_symmetry.space_group_name_H-M   'P 1'
#
loop_
_entity.id
_entity.type
_entity.pdbx_description
1 polymer ?
#
loop_
_entity_poly.entity_id
_entity_poly.type
_entity_poly.pdbx_seq_one_letter_code
_entity_poly.pdbx_strand_id
1 'polypeptide(L)'
;MKVNMMNKLEAFEMWLYRRMLRISWVQHISNTEVLNRVGQGEGDLIKMIKKRKLEYLEHIMRGSRFRIMQLILNRKIDGRRGIGRKKYSWLRNLRQWTRLSSDELLHAAQDRERYRQIVVEATHA
;
A
#
# COMPACT_ATOMS: atom_id res chain seq x y z
N MET A 1 1.58 -4.96 3.86
CA MET A 1 1.19 -4.60 5.25
C MET A 1 0.94 -5.89 6.00
N LYS A 2 0.96 -5.91 7.33
CA LYS A 2 0.47 -7.09 8.05
C LYS A 2 -1.02 -7.29 7.72
N VAL A 3 -1.44 -8.52 7.47
CA VAL A 3 -2.83 -8.87 7.14
C VAL A 3 -3.80 -8.35 8.19
N ASN A 4 -3.51 -8.56 9.49
CA ASN A 4 -4.33 -8.01 10.58
C ASN A 4 -4.54 -6.48 10.50
N MET A 5 -3.54 -5.72 10.04
CA MET A 5 -3.72 -4.27 9.87
C MET A 5 -4.62 -3.93 8.68
N MET A 6 -4.59 -4.73 7.61
CA MET A 6 -5.50 -4.57 6.46
C MET A 6 -6.94 -4.82 6.89
N ASN A 7 -7.21 -5.93 7.59
CA ASN A 7 -8.56 -6.25 8.07
C ASN A 7 -9.13 -5.15 8.98
N LYS A 8 -8.28 -4.54 9.83
CA LYS A 8 -8.67 -3.38 10.65
C LYS A 8 -9.02 -2.15 9.82
N LEU A 9 -8.30 -1.90 8.72
CA LEU A 9 -8.58 -0.80 7.82
C LEU A 9 -9.88 -1.02 7.03
N GLU A 10 -10.16 -2.25 6.59
CA GLU A 10 -11.44 -2.60 5.94
C GLU A 10 -12.61 -2.43 6.91
N ALA A 11 -12.47 -2.91 8.15
CA ALA A 11 -13.48 -2.70 9.18
C ALA A 11 -13.70 -1.21 9.50
N PHE A 12 -12.61 -0.43 9.53
CA PHE A 12 -12.67 1.02 9.72
C PHE A 12 -13.38 1.74 8.56
N GLU A 13 -13.07 1.36 7.32
CA GLU A 13 -13.71 1.88 6.11
C GLU A 13 -15.22 1.61 6.12
N MET A 14 -15.63 0.37 6.44
CA MET A 14 -17.04 0.02 6.61
C MET A 14 -17.73 0.82 7.71
N TRP A 15 -17.04 1.05 8.83
CA TRP A 15 -17.55 1.86 9.93
C TRP A 15 -17.76 3.33 9.50
N LEU A 16 -16.82 3.90 8.75
CA LEU A 16 -16.96 5.24 8.19
C LEU A 16 -18.18 5.33 7.26
N TYR A 17 -18.36 4.39 6.34
CA TYR A 17 -19.50 4.39 5.42
C TYR A 17 -20.84 4.30 6.15
N ARG A 18 -20.97 3.39 7.12
CA ARG A 18 -22.18 3.29 7.95
C ARG A 18 -22.47 4.57 8.70
N ARG A 19 -21.43 5.24 9.22
CA ARG A 19 -21.58 6.50 9.95
C ARG A 19 -21.98 7.66 9.03
N MET A 20 -21.38 7.78 7.85
CA MET A 20 -21.74 8.80 6.86
C MET A 20 -23.18 8.65 6.36
N LEU A 21 -23.62 7.40 6.13
CA LEU A 21 -25.00 7.09 5.74
C LEU A 21 -26.00 7.06 6.90
N ARG A 22 -25.54 7.31 8.14
CA ARG A 22 -26.36 7.27 9.38
C ARG A 22 -27.14 5.95 9.53
N ILE A 23 -26.53 4.83 9.16
CA ILE A 23 -27.14 3.50 9.25
C ILE A 23 -27.18 3.05 10.71
N SER A 24 -28.37 2.73 11.21
CA SER A 24 -28.55 2.15 12.54
C SER A 24 -28.20 0.66 12.51
N TRP A 25 -27.65 0.14 13.61
CA TRP A 25 -27.37 -1.29 13.74
C TRP A 25 -28.66 -2.14 13.66
N VAL A 26 -29.80 -1.58 14.11
CA VAL A 26 -31.13 -2.24 14.12
C VAL A 26 -31.58 -2.60 12.70
N GLN A 27 -31.11 -1.88 11.69
CA GLN A 27 -31.48 -2.13 10.30
C GLN A 27 -30.84 -3.40 9.73
N HIS A 28 -29.85 -3.99 10.42
CA HIS A 28 -29.15 -5.22 10.00
C HIS A 28 -28.71 -5.24 8.53
N ILE A 29 -28.37 -4.06 7.97
CA ILE A 29 -27.97 -3.91 6.58
C ILE A 29 -26.63 -4.61 6.35
N SER A 30 -26.51 -5.41 5.29
CA SER A 30 -25.29 -6.12 4.90
C SER A 30 -24.18 -5.16 4.44
N ASN A 31 -22.91 -5.58 4.52
CA ASN A 31 -21.79 -4.74 4.08
C ASN A 31 -21.83 -4.46 2.57
N THR A 32 -22.27 -5.43 1.76
CA THR A 32 -22.42 -5.28 0.30
C THR A 32 -23.42 -4.17 -0.04
N GLU A 33 -24.54 -4.12 0.68
CA GLU A 33 -25.56 -3.08 0.50
C GLU A 33 -25.06 -1.69 0.94
N VAL A 34 -24.27 -1.60 2.00
CA VAL A 34 -23.62 -0.34 2.39
C VAL A 34 -22.71 0.18 1.28
N LEU A 35 -21.90 -0.69 0.66
CA LEU A 35 -20.99 -0.30 -0.42
C LEU A 35 -21.74 0.15 -1.67
N ASN A 36 -22.81 -0.57 -2.05
CA ASN A 36 -23.69 -0.18 -3.15
C ASN A 36 -24.25 1.24 -2.96
N ARG A 37 -24.69 1.59 -1.74
CA ARG A 37 -25.23 2.92 -1.42
C ARG A 37 -24.21 4.05 -1.52
N VAL A 38 -22.95 3.80 -1.14
CA VAL A 38 -21.89 4.79 -1.27
C VAL A 38 -21.35 4.85 -2.72
N GLY A 39 -21.62 3.83 -3.54
CA GLY A 39 -21.09 3.72 -4.89
C GLY A 39 -19.57 3.55 -4.90
N GLN A 40 -19.02 2.90 -3.89
CA GLN A 40 -17.59 2.61 -3.75
C GLN A 40 -17.36 1.10 -3.81
N GLY A 41 -16.20 0.69 -4.31
CA GLY A 41 -15.80 -0.71 -4.37
C GLY A 41 -15.29 -1.22 -3.03
N GLU A 42 -15.21 -2.54 -2.89
CA GLU A 42 -14.58 -3.16 -1.72
C GLU A 42 -13.09 -2.78 -1.63
N GLY A 43 -12.68 -2.29 -0.46
CA GLY A 43 -11.28 -2.05 -0.11
C GLY A 43 -10.62 -0.84 -0.80
N ASP A 44 -11.40 0.17 -1.20
CA ASP A 44 -10.90 1.34 -1.92
C ASP A 44 -9.83 2.11 -1.13
N LEU A 45 -9.96 2.21 0.20
CA LEU A 45 -8.95 2.80 1.07
C LEU A 45 -7.63 2.02 1.03
N ILE A 46 -7.69 0.68 1.06
CA ILE A 46 -6.49 -0.15 0.98
C ILE A 46 -5.82 -0.01 -0.38
N LYS A 47 -6.60 -0.04 -1.47
CA LYS A 47 -6.10 0.18 -2.84
C LYS A 47 -5.40 1.54 -2.94
N MET A 48 -6.00 2.59 -2.41
CA MET A 48 -5.39 3.93 -2.37
C MET A 48 -4.08 3.95 -1.56
N ILE A 49 -4.03 3.29 -0.40
CA ILE A 49 -2.81 3.21 0.41
C ILE A 49 -1.70 2.42 -0.32
N LYS A 50 -2.04 1.30 -0.97
CA LYS A 50 -1.09 0.53 -1.80
C LYS A 50 -0.53 1.42 -2.92
N LYS A 51 -1.40 2.09 -3.67
CA LYS A 51 -1.06 2.99 -4.77
C LYS A 51 -0.10 4.09 -4.33
N ARG A 52 -0.49 4.88 -3.33
CA ARG A 52 0.35 5.99 -2.82
C ARG A 52 1.71 5.52 -2.31
N LYS A 53 1.78 4.34 -1.68
CA LYS A 53 3.04 3.76 -1.23
C LYS A 53 3.94 3.32 -2.38
N LEU A 54 3.40 2.88 -3.50
CA LEU A 54 4.19 2.54 -4.69
C LEU A 54 4.64 3.82 -5.40
N GLU A 55 3.73 4.77 -5.65
CA GLU A 55 4.05 6.06 -6.27
C GLU A 55 5.12 6.84 -5.48
N TYR A 56 5.14 6.72 -4.16
CA TYR A 56 6.19 7.34 -3.35
C TYR A 56 7.57 6.72 -3.60
N LEU A 57 7.66 5.42 -3.91
CA LEU A 57 8.93 4.80 -4.29
C LEU A 57 9.43 5.33 -5.63
N GLU A 58 8.54 5.42 -6.62
CA GLU A 58 8.82 6.05 -7.91
C GLU A 58 9.37 7.46 -7.71
N HIS A 59 8.68 8.27 -6.88
CA HIS A 59 9.08 9.63 -6.58
C HIS A 59 10.47 9.71 -5.93
N ILE A 60 10.76 8.83 -4.96
CA ILE A 60 12.09 8.75 -4.33
C ILE A 60 13.16 8.38 -5.35
N MET A 61 12.91 7.39 -6.20
CA MET A 61 13.93 6.89 -7.13
C MET A 61 14.26 7.88 -8.26
N ARG A 62 13.33 8.77 -8.61
CA ARG A 62 13.54 9.77 -9.67
C ARG A 62 13.89 11.15 -9.15
N GLY A 63 13.60 11.45 -7.89
CA GLY A 63 13.91 12.74 -7.30
C GLY A 63 15.38 12.85 -6.88
N SER A 64 16.12 13.78 -7.50
CA SER A 64 17.52 14.07 -7.17
C SER A 64 17.74 14.48 -5.70
N ARG A 65 16.70 15.05 -5.07
CA ARG A 65 16.71 15.48 -3.66
C ARG A 65 16.72 14.32 -2.66
N PHE A 66 16.42 13.08 -3.08
CA PHE A 66 16.29 11.92 -2.19
C PHE A 66 17.52 11.00 -2.18
N ARG A 67 18.70 11.52 -2.52
CA ARG A 67 19.93 10.72 -2.67
C ARG A 67 20.25 9.83 -1.47
N ILE A 68 20.11 10.34 -0.24
CA ILE A 68 20.32 9.55 0.99
C ILE A 68 19.33 8.37 1.03
N MET A 69 18.04 8.64 0.80
CA MET A 69 17.00 7.61 0.81
C MET A 69 17.27 6.52 -0.25
N GLN A 70 17.70 6.91 -1.46
CA GLN A 70 18.08 5.99 -2.52
C GLN A 70 19.25 5.08 -2.10
N LEU A 71 20.28 5.63 -1.44
CA LEU A 71 21.40 4.84 -0.91
C LEU A 71 20.93 3.82 0.15
N ILE A 72 20.00 4.22 1.03
CA ILE A 72 19.43 3.31 2.05
C ILE A 72 18.66 2.17 1.40
N LEU A 73 17.80 2.49 0.42
CA LEU A 73 16.96 1.51 -0.26
C LEU A 73 17.80 0.51 -1.06
N ASN A 74 18.87 0.99 -1.71
CA ASN A 74 19.86 0.17 -2.42
C ASN A 74 20.84 -0.58 -1.51
N ARG A 75 20.69 -0.46 -0.18
CA ARG A 75 21.58 -1.08 0.82
C ARG A 75 23.07 -0.72 0.65
N LYS A 76 23.36 0.49 0.17
CA LYS A 76 24.73 1.00 -0.05
C LYS A 76 25.34 1.68 1.18
N ILE A 77 24.73 1.53 2.35
CA ILE A 77 25.23 2.11 3.61
C ILE A 77 26.05 1.04 4.34
N ASP A 78 27.19 1.47 4.88
CA ASP A 78 28.03 0.61 5.71
C ASP A 78 27.40 0.34 7.10
N GLY A 79 27.64 -0.86 7.62
CA GLY A 79 27.09 -1.33 8.88
C GLY A 79 26.03 -2.43 8.74
N ARG A 80 25.89 -3.21 9.81
CA ARG A 80 24.95 -4.33 9.89
C ARG A 80 23.67 -3.89 10.61
N ARG A 81 22.52 -4.43 10.18
CA ARG A 81 21.27 -4.24 10.93
C ARG A 81 21.40 -4.91 12.30
N GLY A 82 20.92 -4.23 13.34
CA GLY A 82 20.92 -4.75 14.71
C GLY A 82 20.24 -6.13 14.82
N ILE A 83 20.72 -6.91 15.78
CA ILE A 83 20.19 -8.24 16.11
C ILE A 83 18.84 -8.06 16.82
N GLY A 84 17.80 -8.76 16.36
CA GLY A 84 16.46 -8.69 16.93
C GLY A 84 15.33 -8.90 15.92
N ARG A 85 14.08 -8.80 16.40
CA ARG A 85 12.89 -8.98 15.57
C ARG A 85 12.74 -7.84 14.56
N LYS A 86 12.96 -8.14 13.28
CA LYS A 86 12.80 -7.17 12.18
C LYS A 86 11.35 -6.67 12.12
N LYS A 87 11.16 -5.35 12.17
CA LYS A 87 9.86 -4.70 11.91
C LYS A 87 9.40 -4.96 10.47
N TYR A 88 8.10 -4.85 10.23
CA TYR A 88 7.55 -4.97 8.88
C TYR A 88 7.92 -3.72 8.08
N SER A 89 8.94 -3.83 7.22
CA SER A 89 9.45 -2.68 6.49
C SER A 89 8.54 -2.29 5.32
N TRP A 90 8.63 -1.03 4.90
CA TRP A 90 7.93 -0.52 3.73
C TRP A 90 8.28 -1.31 2.46
N LEU A 91 9.57 -1.51 2.16
CA LEU A 91 10.01 -2.36 1.03
C LEU A 91 9.47 -3.79 1.11
N ARG A 92 9.32 -4.37 2.30
CA ARG A 92 8.71 -5.70 2.45
C ARG A 92 7.23 -5.68 2.05
N ASN A 93 6.50 -4.59 2.35
CA ASN A 93 5.13 -4.42 1.86
C ASN A 93 5.09 -4.42 0.34
N LEU A 94 5.95 -3.62 -0.29
CA LEU A 94 5.95 -3.46 -1.74
C LEU A 94 6.24 -4.79 -2.44
N ARG A 95 7.27 -5.52 -2.00
CA ARG A 95 7.58 -6.86 -2.55
C ARG A 95 6.43 -7.85 -2.41
N GLN A 96 5.71 -7.82 -1.29
CA GLN A 96 4.58 -8.72 -1.10
C GLN A 96 3.42 -8.38 -2.05
N TRP A 97 3.20 -7.10 -2.34
CA TRP A 97 2.12 -6.65 -3.21
C TRP A 97 2.45 -6.84 -4.70
N THR A 98 3.69 -6.56 -5.10
CA THR A 98 4.13 -6.67 -6.50
C THR A 98 4.66 -8.06 -6.85
N ARG A 99 4.96 -8.90 -5.85
CA ARG A 99 5.64 -10.20 -6.00
C ARG A 99 7.04 -10.11 -6.65
N LEU A 100 7.61 -8.91 -6.74
CA LEU A 100 8.95 -8.66 -7.26
C LEU A 100 10.02 -8.67 -6.16
N SER A 101 11.26 -8.93 -6.54
CA SER A 101 12.41 -8.74 -5.67
C SER A 101 12.63 -7.25 -5.34
N SER A 102 13.51 -6.95 -4.38
CA SER A 102 13.78 -5.53 -4.07
C SER A 102 14.47 -4.87 -5.26
N ASP A 103 15.47 -5.54 -5.82
CA ASP A 103 16.32 -4.97 -6.86
C ASP A 103 15.53 -4.70 -8.14
N GLU A 104 14.69 -5.66 -8.58
CA GLU A 104 13.78 -5.47 -9.72
C GLU A 104 12.81 -4.30 -9.50
N LEU A 105 12.24 -4.18 -8.30
CA LEU A 105 11.32 -3.10 -7.96
C LEU A 105 12.02 -1.73 -8.02
N LEU A 106 13.27 -1.64 -7.54
CA LEU A 106 14.04 -0.40 -7.57
C LEU A 106 14.50 -0.04 -8.99
N HIS A 107 14.82 -1.03 -9.83
CA HIS A 107 15.17 -0.81 -11.24
C HIS A 107 13.93 -0.38 -12.04
N ALA A 108 12.81 -1.08 -11.87
CA ALA A 108 11.54 -0.74 -12.52
C ALA A 108 11.05 0.65 -12.13
N ALA A 109 11.32 1.12 -10.90
CA ALA A 109 10.97 2.46 -10.46
C ALA A 109 11.65 3.59 -11.26
N GLN A 110 12.72 3.31 -12.01
CA GLN A 110 13.34 4.31 -12.89
C GLN A 110 12.53 4.54 -14.17
N ASP A 111 11.82 3.52 -14.66
CA ASP A 111 10.98 3.58 -15.87
C ASP A 111 9.53 3.93 -15.51
N ARG A 112 9.00 5.03 -16.08
CA ARG A 112 7.66 5.54 -15.78
C ARG A 112 6.55 4.62 -16.23
N GLU A 113 6.66 4.08 -17.43
CA GLU A 113 5.58 3.31 -18.03
C GLU A 113 5.51 1.93 -17.41
N ARG A 114 6.67 1.28 -17.30
CA ARG A 114 6.78 -0.02 -16.63
C ARG A 114 6.32 0.05 -15.18
N TYR A 115 6.71 1.08 -14.43
CA TYR A 115 6.30 1.19 -13.04
C TYR A 115 4.80 1.42 -12.87
N ARG A 116 4.18 2.24 -13.73
CA ARG A 116 2.73 2.44 -13.71
C ARG A 116 1.96 1.14 -13.91
N GLN A 117 2.40 0.28 -14.82
CA GLN A 117 1.78 -1.04 -15.01
C GLN A 117 1.86 -1.89 -13.74
N ILE A 118 3.02 -1.94 -13.09
CA ILE A 118 3.21 -2.64 -11.82
C ILE A 118 2.29 -2.08 -10.72
N VAL A 119 2.10 -0.76 -10.67
CA VAL A 119 1.19 -0.14 -9.69
C VAL A 119 -0.26 -0.54 -9.93
N VAL A 120 -0.72 -0.54 -11.18
CA VAL A 120 -2.08 -0.98 -11.52
C VAL A 120 -2.27 -2.44 -11.14
N GLU A 121 -1.36 -3.32 -11.54
CA GLU A 121 -1.41 -4.74 -11.21
C GLU A 121 -1.43 -4.99 -9.69
N ALA A 122 -0.52 -4.36 -8.94
CA ALA A 122 -0.43 -4.56 -7.48
C ALA A 122 -1.57 -3.92 -6.68
N THR A 123 -2.34 -3.00 -7.28
CA THR A 123 -3.50 -2.38 -6.63
C THR A 123 -4.80 -3.13 -6.93
N HIS A 124 -4.88 -3.79 -8.08
CA HIS A 124 -6.06 -4.54 -8.53
C HIS A 124 -5.99 -6.04 -8.15
N ALA A 125 -4.83 -6.51 -7.71
CA ALA A 125 -4.61 -7.82 -7.08
C ALA A 125 -4.81 -7.81 -5.55
#